data_AF-A0A661FZG1-F1
#
_entry.id   AF-A0A661FZG1-F1
#
_cell.length_a   1.000
_cell.length_b   1.000
_cell.length_c   1.000
_cell.angle_alpha   90.00
_cell.angle_beta   90.00
_cell.angle_gamma   90.00
#
_symmetry.space_group_name_H-M   'P 1'
#
loop_
_entity.id
_entity.type
_entity.pdbx_description
1 polymer ?
#
loop_
_entity_poly.entity_id
_entity_poly.type
_entity_poly.pdbx_seq_one_letter_code
_entity_poly.pdbx_strand_id
1 'polypeptide(L)' 'TVLVLEAMKMEHKLKAEVSGVVESVRTHKGDQVSIRQLLVEIASDDTS' A
#
# COMPACT_ATOMS: atom_id res chain seq x y z
N THR A 1 -3.59 4.05 -8.02
CA THR A 1 -2.44 4.19 -7.08
C THR A 1 -3.00 4.10 -5.70
N VAL A 2 -2.42 3.29 -4.83
CA VAL A 2 -2.91 3.08 -3.46
C VAL A 2 -2.06 3.84 -2.45
N LEU A 3 -0.74 3.86 -2.63
CA LEU A 3 0.21 4.61 -1.81
C LEU A 3 1.25 5.32 -2.68
N VAL A 4 1.83 6.37 -2.12
CA VAL A 4 3.06 7.01 -2.63
C VAL A 4 4.07 6.98 -1.50
N LEU A 5 5.22 6.37 -1.76
CA LEU A 5 6.36 6.32 -0.85
C LEU A 5 7.45 7.26 -1.35
N GLU A 6 8.17 7.87 -0.43
CA GLU A 6 9.39 8.61 -0.76
C GLU A 6 10.60 7.80 -0.31
N ALA A 7 11.53 7.54 -1.22
CA ALA A 7 12.80 6.91 -0.91
C ALA A 7 13.90 7.54 -1.77
N MET A 8 15.04 7.86 -1.15
CA MET A 8 16.21 8.42 -1.86
C MET A 8 15.89 9.65 -2.73
N LYS A 9 15.00 10.54 -2.24
CA LYS A 9 14.49 11.74 -2.95
C LYS A 9 13.60 11.45 -4.16
N MET A 10 13.14 10.23 -4.30
CA MET A 10 12.29 9.77 -5.39
C MET A 10 10.94 9.29 -4.87
N GLU A 11 9.89 9.62 -5.61
CA GLU A 11 8.56 9.09 -5.34
C GLU A 11 8.37 7.72 -6.00
N HIS A 12 7.87 6.77 -5.23
CA HIS A 12 7.53 5.42 -5.65
C HIS A 12 6.03 5.20 -5.46
N LYS A 13 5.31 5.02 -6.58
CA LYS A 13 3.87 4.77 -6.58
C LYS A 13 3.61 3.28 -6.37
N LEU A 14 2.98 2.93 -5.26
CA LEU A 14 2.47 1.58 -5.03
C LEU A 14 1.09 1.44 -5.67
N LYS A 15 0.91 0.40 -6.49
CA LYS A 15 -0.36 0.02 -7.09
C LYS A 15 -0.82 -1.28 -6.43
N ALA A 16 -2.14 -1.45 -6.28
CA ALA A 16 -2.69 -2.75 -5.91
C ALA A 16 -2.46 -3.73 -7.06
N GLU A 17 -2.13 -4.97 -6.72
CA GLU A 17 -2.06 -6.08 -7.69
C GLU A 17 -3.44 -6.63 -8.03
N VAL A 18 -4.40 -6.47 -7.11
CA VAL A 18 -5.78 -6.97 -7.22
C VAL A 18 -6.81 -5.84 -7.10
N SER A 19 -7.98 -6.05 -7.68
CA SER A 19 -9.18 -5.24 -7.41
C SER A 19 -9.85 -5.73 -6.13
N GLY A 20 -10.43 -4.81 -5.36
CA GLY A 20 -11.01 -5.14 -4.06
C GLY A 20 -11.36 -3.93 -3.21
N VAL A 21 -11.77 -4.19 -1.98
CA VAL A 21 -12.09 -3.19 -0.96
C VAL A 21 -10.94 -3.08 0.03
N VAL A 22 -10.54 -1.85 0.38
CA VAL A 22 -9.53 -1.60 1.41
C VAL A 22 -10.11 -1.97 2.78
N GLU A 23 -9.56 -3.00 3.43
CA GLU A 23 -9.98 -3.42 4.77
C GLU A 23 -9.31 -2.59 5.85
N SER A 24 -7.99 -2.36 5.72
CA SER A 24 -7.23 -1.63 6.71
C SER A 24 -6.06 -0.87 6.09
N VAL A 25 -5.76 0.30 6.66
CA VAL A 25 -4.57 1.08 6.36
C VAL A 25 -3.69 1.07 7.61
N ARG A 26 -2.52 0.45 7.53
CA ARG A 26 -1.58 0.22 8.64
C ARG A 26 -0.44 1.25 8.70
N THR A 27 -0.56 2.32 7.93
CA THR A 27 0.45 3.38 7.83
C THR A 27 -0.20 4.75 7.77
N HIS A 28 0.49 5.76 8.26
CA HIS A 28 0.07 7.15 8.22
C HIS A 28 1.06 8.00 7.41
N LYS A 29 0.61 9.18 7.00
CA LYS A 29 1.46 10.11 6.26
C LYS A 29 2.67 10.52 7.10
N GLY A 30 3.86 10.35 6.53
CA GLY A 30 5.13 10.69 7.19
C GLY A 30 5.78 9.53 7.94
N ASP A 31 5.10 8.39 8.07
CA ASP A 31 5.67 7.21 8.71
C ASP A 31 6.90 6.72 7.93
N GLN A 32 7.94 6.35 8.68
CA GLN A 32 9.06 5.60 8.13
C GLN A 32 8.62 4.14 7.96
N VAL A 33 8.81 3.61 6.76
CA VAL A 33 8.42 2.23 6.41
C VAL A 33 9.64 1.42 5.99
N SER A 34 9.57 0.10 6.20
CA SER A 34 10.64 -0.84 5.85
C SER A 34 10.24 -1.77 4.70
N ILE A 35 11.23 -2.36 4.04
CA ILE A 35 11.02 -3.40 3.03
C ILE A 35 10.21 -4.55 3.67
N ARG A 36 9.20 -5.05 2.93
CA ARG A 36 8.26 -6.11 3.35
C ARG A 36 7.33 -5.74 4.51
N GLN A 37 7.25 -4.47 4.93
CA GLN A 37 6.25 -4.03 5.89
C GLN A 37 4.85 -4.04 5.25
N LEU A 38 3.86 -4.56 5.97
CA LEU A 38 2.46 -4.49 5.57
C LEU A 38 1.93 -3.08 5.77
N LEU A 39 1.51 -2.44 4.67
CA LEU A 39 1.05 -1.04 4.67
C LEU A 39 -0.47 -0.91 4.56
N VAL A 40 -1.11 -1.75 3.74
CA VAL A 40 -2.55 -1.76 3.49
C VAL A 40 -3.00 -3.18 3.23
N GLU A 41 -4.18 -3.53 3.75
CA GLU A 41 -4.90 -4.78 3.44
C GLU A 41 -6.04 -4.49 2.48
N ILE A 42 -6.17 -5.33 1.46
CA ILE A 42 -7.23 -5.25 0.45
C ILE A 42 -7.90 -6.62 0.41
N ALA A 43 -9.20 -6.67 0.71
CA ALA A 43 -10.03 -7.81 0.42
C ALA A 43 -10.27 -7.87 -1.08
N SER A 44 -9.73 -8.88 -1.76
CA SER A 44 -9.91 -9.05 -3.20
C SER A 44 -11.36 -9.39 -3.53
N ASP A 45 -11.88 -8.80 -4.60
CA ASP A 45 -13.21 -9.15 -5.12
C ASP A 45 -13.20 -10.54 -5.79
N ASP A 46 -12.01 -11.06 -6.12
CA ASP A 46 -11.82 -12.37 -6.71
C ASP A 46 -11.96 -13.45 -5.61
N THR A 47 -13.20 -13.85 -5.36
CA THR A 47 -13.54 -15.01 -4.53
C THR A 47 -13.69 -16.22 -5.46
N SER A 48 -12.58 -16.81 -5.88
CA SER A 48 -12.57 -18.10 -6.61
C SER A 48 -12.08 -19.24 -5.74
#